data_AF-A0A0H5CKN8-F1
#
_entry.id   AF-A0A0H5CKN8-F1
#
_cell.length_a   1.000
_cell.length_b   1.000
_cell.length_c   1.000
_cell.angle_alpha   90.00
_cell.angle_beta   90.00
_cell.angle_gamma   90.00
#
_symmetry.space_group_name_H-M   'P 1'
#
loop_
_entity.id
_entity.type
_entity.pdbx_description
1 polymer ?
#
loop_
_entity_poly.entity_id
_entity_poly.type
_entity_poly.pdbx_seq_one_letter_code
_entity_poly.pdbx_strand_id
1 'polypeptide(L)'
;MDALVDQVREESPAAAPVLMQCYISDDIHSQELSVGVVDTRGVIRYAGEDASDGVYSTGVGSSDGEPLAYFYMDTWTGFPANSEVSLDVVRPALKQYLLTDGARPTGVSWQYGPEADL
;
A
#
# COMPACT_ATOMS: atom_id res chain seq x y z
N MET A 1 -4.07 -11.57 -10.85
CA MET A 1 -3.40 -10.59 -9.99
C MET A 1 -2.69 -9.55 -10.83
N ASP A 2 -1.78 -9.97 -11.69
CA ASP A 2 -1.00 -9.03 -12.52
C ASP A 2 -1.87 -8.14 -13.40
N ALA A 3 -2.89 -8.71 -14.04
CA ALA A 3 -3.85 -7.94 -14.84
C ALA A 3 -4.62 -6.86 -14.05
N LEU A 4 -4.92 -7.10 -12.76
CA LEU A 4 -5.57 -6.10 -11.91
C LEU A 4 -4.61 -4.95 -11.63
N VAL A 5 -3.36 -5.26 -11.25
CA VAL A 5 -2.32 -4.25 -11.02
C VAL A 5 -2.03 -3.46 -12.31
N ASP A 6 -2.03 -4.12 -13.46
CA ASP A 6 -1.84 -3.47 -14.77
C ASP A 6 -3.00 -2.53 -15.10
N GLN A 7 -4.24 -2.95 -14.85
CA GLN A 7 -5.41 -2.10 -15.04
C GLN A 7 -5.37 -0.87 -14.13
N VAL A 8 -5.12 -1.06 -12.83
CA VAL A 8 -5.01 0.06 -11.88
C VAL A 8 -3.90 1.01 -12.30
N ARG A 9 -2.74 0.49 -12.75
CA ARG A 9 -1.65 1.32 -13.28
C ARG A 9 -2.09 2.16 -14.49
N GLU A 10 -2.82 1.56 -15.43
CA GLU A 10 -3.29 2.26 -16.63
C GLU A 10 -4.33 3.35 -16.31
N GLU A 11 -5.14 3.13 -15.29
CA GLU A 11 -6.16 4.07 -14.81
C GLU A 11 -5.59 5.11 -13.83
N SER A 12 -4.35 4.96 -13.39
CA SER A 12 -3.71 5.80 -12.37
C SER A 12 -2.94 6.97 -13.00
N PRO A 13 -3.48 8.20 -12.96
CA PRO A 13 -2.76 9.37 -13.47
C PRO A 13 -1.62 9.74 -12.55
N ALA A 14 -0.47 10.14 -13.10
CA ALA A 14 0.69 10.57 -12.31
C ALA A 14 0.40 11.75 -11.36
N ALA A 15 -0.58 12.60 -11.71
CA ALA A 15 -1.02 13.73 -10.88
C ALA A 15 -1.97 13.32 -9.75
N ALA A 16 -2.59 12.14 -9.83
CA ALA A 16 -3.45 11.58 -8.77
C ALA A 16 -3.34 10.05 -8.75
N PRO A 17 -2.20 9.51 -8.26
CA PRO A 17 -1.95 8.09 -8.19
C PRO A 17 -3.07 7.35 -7.45
N VAL A 18 -3.69 6.35 -8.08
CA VAL A 18 -4.82 5.62 -7.50
C VAL A 18 -4.36 4.70 -6.37
N LEU A 19 -5.13 4.71 -5.28
CA LEU A 19 -5.05 3.75 -4.19
C LEU A 19 -6.22 2.77 -4.27
N MET A 20 -5.94 1.49 -4.10
CA MET A 20 -6.93 0.42 -3.98
C MET A 20 -6.90 -0.13 -2.55
N GLN A 21 -8.06 -0.40 -1.96
CA GLN A 21 -8.16 -1.12 -0.69
C GLN A 21 -8.68 -2.55 -0.93
N CYS A 22 -8.02 -3.53 -0.33
CA CYS A 22 -8.37 -4.93 -0.43
C CYS A 22 -8.72 -5.50 0.95
N TYR A 23 -9.97 -5.94 1.08
CA TYR A 23 -10.51 -6.61 2.26
C TYR A 23 -10.73 -8.10 1.94
N ILE A 24 -10.46 -8.96 2.91
CA ILE A 24 -10.69 -10.42 2.79
C ILE A 24 -12.11 -10.80 3.22
N SER A 25 -12.70 -10.01 4.12
CA SER A 25 -14.05 -10.19 4.61
C SER A 25 -14.81 -8.87 4.55
N ASP A 26 -16.14 -8.92 4.64
CA ASP A 26 -16.98 -7.73 4.74
C ASP A 26 -16.87 -7.05 6.12
N ASP A 27 -16.09 -7.61 7.06
CA ASP A 27 -15.80 -6.97 8.33
C ASP A 27 -14.74 -5.87 8.14
N ILE A 28 -15.17 -4.63 8.28
CA ILE A 28 -14.34 -3.43 8.18
C ILE A 28 -13.28 -3.33 9.30
N HIS A 29 -13.41 -4.13 10.36
CA HIS A 29 -12.42 -4.24 11.43
C HIS A 29 -11.41 -5.37 11.19
N SER A 30 -11.56 -6.13 10.10
CA SER A 30 -10.61 -7.14 9.69
C SER A 30 -9.39 -6.53 8.99
N GLN A 31 -8.48 -7.41 8.57
CA GLN A 31 -7.28 -7.03 7.85
C GLN A 31 -7.59 -6.30 6.54
N GLU A 32 -6.79 -5.26 6.29
CA GLU A 32 -6.82 -4.40 5.11
C GLU A 32 -5.43 -4.38 4.46
N LEU A 33 -5.41 -4.52 3.13
CA LEU A 33 -4.25 -4.17 2.32
C LEU A 33 -4.59 -3.01 1.38
N SER A 34 -4.02 -1.85 1.66
CA SER A 34 -4.05 -0.67 0.80
C SER A 34 -2.86 -0.71 -0.16
N VAL A 35 -3.10 -0.60 -1.47
CA VAL A 35 -2.08 -0.68 -2.52
C VAL A 35 -2.22 0.49 -3.49
N GLY A 36 -1.21 1.34 -3.54
CA GLY A 36 -1.12 2.44 -4.49
C GLY A 36 -0.22 2.06 -5.66
N VAL A 37 -0.58 2.44 -6.88
CA VAL A 37 0.20 2.11 -8.08
C VAL A 37 0.32 3.33 -8.99
N VAL A 38 1.54 3.64 -9.44
CA VAL A 38 1.80 4.66 -10.48
C VAL A 38 3.05 4.27 -11.28
N ASP A 39 2.95 4.35 -12.61
CA ASP A 39 4.02 3.96 -13.53
C ASP A 39 4.64 2.58 -13.22
N THR A 40 5.88 2.55 -12.73
CA THR A 40 6.64 1.32 -12.43
C THR A 40 6.80 1.07 -10.93
N ARG A 41 6.04 1.80 -10.11
CA ARG A 41 6.20 1.86 -8.67
C ARG A 41 4.85 1.84 -7.95
N GLY A 42 4.89 1.69 -6.64
CA GLY A 42 3.71 1.72 -5.80
C GLY A 42 4.03 1.80 -4.32
N VAL A 43 2.98 1.87 -3.52
CA VAL A 43 3.05 1.85 -2.05
C VAL A 43 2.13 0.77 -1.51
N ILE A 44 2.44 0.25 -0.33
CA ILE A 44 1.62 -0.73 0.37
C ILE A 44 1.42 -0.26 1.80
N ARG A 45 0.19 -0.28 2.28
CA ARG A 45 -0.14 -0.20 3.71
C ARG A 45 -0.91 -1.45 4.09
N TYR A 46 -0.50 -2.09 5.17
CA TYR A 46 -1.21 -3.22 5.76
C TYR A 46 -1.67 -2.83 7.16
N ALA A 47 -2.92 -3.15 7.50
CA ALA A 47 -3.42 -3.11 8.86
C ALA A 47 -4.09 -4.46 9.18
N GLY A 48 -3.84 -5.01 10.36
CA GLY A 48 -4.37 -6.31 10.78
C GLY A 48 -4.01 -6.60 12.22
N GLU A 49 -4.29 -7.81 12.70
CA GLU A 49 -4.10 -8.19 14.12
C GLU A 49 -2.65 -7.95 14.61
N ASP A 50 -1.66 -8.24 13.76
CA ASP A 50 -0.23 -8.06 14.08
C ASP A 50 0.31 -6.65 13.79
N ALA A 51 -0.54 -5.73 13.30
CA ALA A 51 -0.21 -4.35 12.99
C ALA A 51 -1.48 -3.46 13.03
N SER A 52 -2.07 -3.30 14.21
CA SER A 52 -3.36 -2.61 14.39
C SER A 52 -3.34 -1.14 13.93
N ASP A 53 -2.23 -0.43 14.16
CA ASP A 53 -2.06 0.97 13.75
C ASP A 53 -1.68 1.09 12.26
N GLY A 54 -1.41 -0.05 11.63
CA GLY A 54 -0.93 -0.18 10.27
C GLY A 54 0.57 0.00 10.13
N VAL A 55 1.10 -0.64 9.09
CA VAL A 55 2.50 -0.54 8.66
C VAL A 55 2.54 -0.24 7.17
N TYR A 56 3.59 0.45 6.75
CA TYR A 56 3.80 0.93 5.39
C TYR A 56 4.98 0.19 4.77
N SER A 57 4.98 -0.01 3.46
CA SER A 57 6.15 -0.51 2.75
C SER A 57 7.33 0.44 2.95
N THR A 58 8.55 -0.08 2.84
CA THR A 58 9.80 0.68 2.88
C THR A 58 10.63 0.36 1.65
N GLY A 59 10.84 1.36 0.81
CA GLY A 59 11.73 1.33 -0.33
C GLY A 59 13.16 1.75 0.01
N VAL A 60 13.94 2.00 -1.03
CA VAL A 60 15.35 2.40 -0.93
C VAL A 60 15.56 3.91 -0.78
N GLY A 61 14.48 4.70 -0.79
CA GLY A 61 14.52 6.16 -0.67
C GLY A 61 14.81 6.65 0.76
N SER A 62 15.08 7.96 0.89
CA SER A 62 15.21 8.60 2.21
C SER A 62 13.85 8.87 2.85
N SER A 63 13.77 8.71 4.17
CA SER A 63 12.60 9.09 4.98
C SER A 63 12.42 10.60 5.14
N ASP A 64 13.47 11.39 4.87
CA ASP A 64 13.50 12.84 5.14
C ASP A 64 12.79 13.70 4.07
N GLY A 65 12.13 13.06 3.11
CA GLY A 65 11.41 13.73 2.02
C GLY A 65 9.98 14.13 2.39
N GLU A 66 9.29 14.75 1.43
CA GLU A 66 7.85 14.99 1.54
C GLU A 66 7.06 13.68 1.52
N PRO A 67 5.98 13.56 2.31
CA PRO A 67 5.09 12.41 2.26
C PRO A 67 4.55 12.16 0.85
N LEU A 68 4.44 10.89 0.47
CA LEU A 68 3.78 10.49 -0.76
C LEU A 68 2.27 10.56 -0.56
N ALA A 69 1.52 10.83 -1.62
CA ALA A 69 0.06 10.90 -1.58
C ALA A 69 -0.56 10.07 -2.70
N TYR A 70 -1.53 9.23 -2.34
CA TYR A 70 -2.35 8.45 -3.28
C TYR A 70 -3.83 8.75 -3.05
N PHE A 71 -4.62 8.71 -4.11
CA PHE A 71 -6.00 9.12 -4.13
C PHE A 71 -6.94 7.93 -3.94
N TYR A 72 -7.83 8.02 -2.95
CA TYR A 72 -8.86 7.03 -2.64
C TYR A 72 -10.17 7.73 -2.31
N MET A 73 -11.27 7.37 -2.97
CA MET A 73 -12.63 7.90 -2.67
C MET A 73 -12.64 9.41 -2.39
N ASP A 74 -12.16 10.21 -3.35
CA ASP A 74 -12.07 11.67 -3.27
C ASP A 74 -11.16 12.24 -2.17
N THR A 75 -10.33 11.40 -1.55
CA THR A 75 -9.46 11.75 -0.42
C THR A 75 -8.00 11.38 -0.71
N TRP A 76 -7.09 12.29 -0.37
CA TRP A 76 -5.66 12.01 -0.38
C TRP A 76 -5.25 11.20 0.85
N THR A 77 -4.58 10.08 0.63
CA THR A 77 -4.01 9.22 1.66
C THR A 77 -2.50 9.38 1.67
N GLY A 78 -1.95 9.77 2.83
CA GLY A 78 -0.52 10.01 3.01
C GLY A 78 0.27 8.73 3.32
N PHE A 79 1.51 8.68 2.84
CA PHE A 79 2.48 7.62 3.08
C PHE A 79 3.85 8.23 3.40
N PRO A 80 4.69 7.58 4.23
CA PRO A 80 6.08 8.02 4.42
C PRO A 80 6.83 8.21 3.08
N ALA A 81 7.73 9.20 3.02
CA ALA A 81 8.45 9.59 1.80
C ALA A 81 9.23 8.45 1.12
N ASN A 82 9.72 7.50 1.92
CA ASN A 82 10.44 6.32 1.47
C ASN A 82 9.54 5.08 1.28
N SER A 83 8.21 5.23 1.20
CA SER A 83 7.31 4.06 1.11
C SER A 83 7.29 3.40 -0.26
N GLU A 84 7.81 4.06 -1.28
CA GLU A 84 7.70 3.63 -2.67
C GLU A 84 8.58 2.40 -2.96
N VAL A 85 7.95 1.35 -3.49
CA VAL A 85 8.58 0.08 -3.89
C VAL A 85 8.30 -0.23 -5.36
N SER A 86 9.05 -1.14 -5.97
CA SER A 86 8.81 -1.57 -7.35
C SER A 86 7.54 -2.42 -7.48
N LEU A 87 6.97 -2.50 -8.68
CA LEU A 87 5.85 -3.42 -8.93
C LEU A 87 6.20 -4.91 -8.74
N ASP A 88 7.49 -5.26 -8.81
CA ASP A 88 7.97 -6.60 -8.50
C ASP A 88 7.83 -6.95 -7.02
N VAL A 89 7.66 -5.95 -6.14
CA VAL A 89 7.30 -6.13 -4.73
C VAL A 89 5.77 -6.10 -4.55
N VAL A 90 5.09 -5.15 -5.22
CA VAL A 90 3.63 -4.97 -5.10
C VAL A 90 2.85 -6.21 -5.52
N ARG A 91 3.16 -6.77 -6.69
CA ARG A 91 2.43 -7.92 -7.25
C ARG A 91 2.47 -9.16 -6.35
N PRO A 92 3.65 -9.66 -5.92
CA PRO A 92 3.68 -10.81 -5.03
C PRO A 92 3.10 -10.51 -3.65
N ALA A 93 3.21 -9.28 -3.14
CA ALA A 93 2.62 -8.92 -1.85
C ALA A 93 1.08 -9.01 -1.88
N LEU A 94 0.43 -8.39 -2.87
CA LEU A 94 -1.02 -8.46 -3.03
C LEU A 94 -1.48 -9.91 -3.28
N LYS A 95 -0.72 -10.68 -4.07
CA LYS A 95 -1.00 -12.11 -4.28
C LYS A 95 -0.89 -12.92 -2.99
N GLN A 96 0.17 -12.70 -2.20
CA GLN A 96 0.39 -13.40 -0.94
C GLN A 96 -0.76 -13.12 0.02
N TYR A 97 -1.09 -11.84 0.21
CA TYR A 97 -2.20 -11.41 1.07
C TYR A 97 -3.49 -12.16 0.77
N LEU A 98 -3.92 -12.22 -0.50
CA LEU A 98 -5.14 -12.96 -0.88
C LEU A 98 -5.02 -14.48 -0.67
N LEU A 99 -3.84 -15.06 -0.87
CA LEU A 99 -3.63 -16.51 -0.71
C LEU A 99 -3.52 -16.95 0.76
N THR A 100 -3.16 -16.03 1.66
CA THR A 100 -2.97 -16.28 3.09
C THR A 100 -4.11 -15.73 3.93
N ASP A 101 -5.30 -15.58 3.34
CA ASP A 101 -6.50 -15.06 4.02
C ASP A 101 -6.25 -13.72 4.73
N GLY A 102 -5.38 -12.91 4.13
CA GLY A 102 -5.04 -11.58 4.57
C GLY A 102 -3.88 -11.47 5.57
N ALA A 103 -3.10 -12.53 5.79
CA ALA A 103 -1.87 -12.37 6.57
C ALA A 103 -0.92 -11.33 5.94
N ARG A 104 -0.18 -10.61 6.79
CA ARG A 104 0.82 -9.61 6.37
C ARG A 104 1.84 -10.20 5.38
N PRO A 105 2.01 -9.61 4.19
CA PRO A 105 3.01 -10.08 3.23
C PRO A 105 4.45 -10.04 3.77
N THR A 106 5.20 -11.12 3.57
CA THR A 106 6.55 -11.30 4.11
C THR A 106 7.65 -10.84 3.15
N GLY A 107 7.33 -10.66 1.87
CA GLY A 107 8.25 -10.14 0.84
C GLY A 107 8.39 -8.62 0.84
N VAL A 108 7.78 -7.93 1.82
CA VAL A 108 7.77 -6.47 1.95
C VAL A 108 8.57 -6.09 3.18
N SER A 109 9.47 -5.13 3.04
CA SER A 109 10.06 -4.44 4.19
C SER A 109 9.05 -3.43 4.72
N TRP A 110 8.82 -3.44 6.03
CA TRP A 110 7.79 -2.65 6.68
C TRP A 110 8.39 -1.60 7.61
N GLN A 111 7.73 -0.45 7.69
CA GLN A 111 7.98 0.62 8.66
C GLN A 111 6.67 1.08 9.30
N TYR A 112 6.78 1.69 10.47
CA TYR A 112 5.69 2.45 11.05
C TYR A 112 5.56 3.80 10.34
N GLY A 113 4.34 4.33 10.31
CA GLY A 113 4.12 5.70 9.85
C GLY A 113 4.83 6.69 10.79
N PRO A 114 5.01 7.96 10.36
CA PRO A 114 5.36 9.02 11.30
C PRO A 114 4.32 9.02 12.44
N GLU A 115 4.76 9.16 13.69
CA GLU A 115 3.82 9.41 14.79
C GLU A 115 2.98 10.62 14.40
N ALA A 116 1.65 10.47 14.46
CA ALA A 116 0.79 11.65 14.37
C ALA A 116 1.15 12.50 15.60
N ASP A 117 1.62 13.73 15.38
CA ASP A 117 1.74 14.71 16.45
C ASP A 117 0.36 14.89 17.10
N LEU A 118 0.13 14.23 18.23
CA LEU A 118 -1.08 14.32 19.05
C LEU A 118 -1.07 15.57 19.93
#